data_AF-A0A2H6NAU0-F1
#
_entry.id   AF-A0A2H6NAU0-F1
#
_cell.length_a   1.000
_cell.length_b   1.000
_cell.length_c   1.000
_cell.angle_alpha   90.00
_cell.angle_beta   90.00
_cell.angle_gamma   90.00
#
_symmetry.space_group_name_H-M   'P 1'
#
loop_
_entity.id
_entity.type
_entity.pdbx_description
1 polymer ?
#
loop_
_entity_poly.entity_id
_entity_poly.type
_entity_poly.pdbx_seq_one_letter_code
_entity_poly.pdbx_strand_id
1 'polypeptide(L)'
;MSKDEEKVNLRRLEPAIQKFIKVAVPTDLERLRKHQINIEKYQRCRLWDKLHEEHINAGRTVQQLRANIREMENLCARVRKEDILILQRMIDPVKEEASLAIKEFLQLHSESAEVLKRQFRQQEAGLTRSTTVGTETFSNSEGGEISLSQIFAPLPEIPQDQNAAESWEVLEEDLIELSTLVTEFSLLVNVSTA
;
A
#
# COMPACT_ATOMS: atom_id res chain seq x y z
N MET A 1 6.98 36.84 2.88
CA MET A 1 6.00 37.16 3.93
C MET A 1 6.15 36.11 5.01
N SER A 2 6.54 36.52 6.22
CA SER A 2 6.99 35.65 7.31
C SER A 2 5.82 34.90 7.94
N LYS A 3 5.66 33.62 7.60
CA LYS A 3 4.82 32.67 8.38
C LYS A 3 5.70 31.99 9.42
N ASP A 4 6.22 32.76 10.38
CA ASP A 4 6.47 32.15 11.69
C ASP A 4 5.11 32.07 12.38
N GLU A 5 4.30 31.09 11.99
CA GLU A 5 3.18 30.68 12.84
C GLU A 5 3.77 30.31 14.19
N GLU A 6 3.28 30.95 15.25
CA GLU A 6 3.77 30.73 16.60
C GLU A 6 3.68 29.24 16.93
N LYS A 7 4.86 28.59 17.00
CA LYS A 7 4.94 27.16 17.27
C LYS A 7 4.32 26.85 18.63
N VAL A 8 3.42 25.88 18.65
CA VAL A 8 2.67 25.49 19.86
C VAL A 8 3.23 24.21 20.47
N ASN A 9 3.02 24.04 21.77
CA ASN A 9 3.36 22.80 22.45
C ASN A 9 2.49 21.64 21.92
N LEU A 10 3.10 20.46 21.78
CA LEU A 10 2.47 19.26 21.24
C LEU A 10 1.12 18.94 21.90
N ARG A 11 1.00 19.13 23.22
CA ARG A 11 -0.22 18.83 23.98
C ARG A 11 -1.49 19.51 23.43
N ARG A 12 -1.36 20.66 22.75
CA ARG A 12 -2.50 21.37 22.14
C ARG A 12 -2.97 20.73 20.84
N LEU A 13 -2.05 20.16 20.07
CA LEU A 13 -2.33 19.54 18.76
C LEU A 13 -2.46 18.02 18.86
N GLU A 14 -1.99 17.42 19.95
CA GLU A 14 -1.96 15.99 20.17
C GLU A 14 -3.30 15.29 19.90
N PRO A 15 -4.47 15.77 20.38
CA PRO A 15 -5.74 15.10 20.07
C PRO A 15 -6.06 15.08 18.57
N ALA A 16 -5.74 16.15 17.85
CA ALA A 16 -5.96 16.25 16.41
C ALA A 16 -4.99 15.35 15.64
N ILE A 17 -3.72 15.30 16.04
CA ILE A 17 -2.70 14.42 15.45
C ILE A 17 -3.04 12.95 15.72
N GLN A 18 -3.46 12.60 16.94
CA GLN A 18 -3.86 11.24 17.31
C GLN A 18 -5.07 10.74 16.51
N LYS A 19 -5.99 11.62 16.09
CA LYS A 19 -7.10 11.24 15.20
C LYS A 19 -6.58 10.63 13.89
N PHE A 20 -5.53 11.21 13.31
CA PHE A 20 -4.92 10.69 12.09
C PHE A 20 -4.21 9.37 12.33
N ILE A 21 -3.37 9.32 13.38
CA ILE A 21 -2.56 8.15 13.72
C ILE A 21 -3.43 6.94 14.07
N LYS A 22 -4.49 7.14 14.86
CA LYS A 22 -5.28 6.02 15.42
C LYS A 22 -6.49 5.63 14.57
N VAL A 23 -6.97 6.53 13.71
CA VAL A 23 -8.25 6.34 13.03
C VAL A 23 -8.12 6.56 11.54
N ALA A 24 -7.81 7.79 11.10
CA ALA A 24 -7.94 8.14 9.68
C ALA A 24 -6.99 7.33 8.79
N VAL A 25 -5.68 7.36 9.09
CA VAL A 25 -4.68 6.67 8.28
C VAL A 25 -4.87 5.15 8.32
N PRO A 26 -4.99 4.49 9.49
CA PRO A 26 -5.21 3.04 9.53
C PRO A 26 -6.48 2.58 8.79
N THR A 27 -7.55 3.38 8.86
CA THR A 27 -8.81 3.05 8.17
C THR A 27 -8.63 3.10 6.65
N ASP A 28 -7.94 4.11 6.14
CA ASP A 28 -7.67 4.25 4.71
C ASP A 28 -6.72 3.14 4.22
N LEU A 29 -5.70 2.78 5.01
CA LEU A 29 -4.78 1.69 4.68
C LEU A 29 -5.48 0.33 4.63
N GLU A 30 -6.35 0.02 5.59
CA GLU A 30 -7.15 -1.21 5.58
C GLU A 30 -8.09 -1.25 4.36
N ARG A 31 -8.67 -0.11 3.99
CA ARG A 31 -9.48 -0.02 2.76
C ARG A 31 -8.63 -0.22 1.51
N LEU A 32 -7.44 0.38 1.45
CA LEU A 32 -6.51 0.22 0.33
C LEU A 32 -6.09 -1.25 0.16
N ARG A 33 -5.79 -1.95 1.26
CA ARG A 33 -5.51 -3.40 1.27
C ARG A 33 -6.68 -4.22 0.72
N LYS A 34 -7.94 -3.83 1.02
CA LYS A 34 -9.11 -4.51 0.44
C LYS A 34 -9.21 -4.31 -1.08
N HIS A 35 -8.96 -3.09 -1.55
CA HIS A 35 -8.91 -2.80 -2.98
C HIS A 35 -7.82 -3.61 -3.66
N GLN A 36 -6.65 -3.71 -3.04
CA GLN A 36 -5.54 -4.53 -3.51
C GLN A 36 -5.95 -5.99 -3.77
N ILE A 37 -6.59 -6.63 -2.79
CA ILE A 37 -7.09 -8.02 -2.91
C ILE A 37 -8.13 -8.16 -4.04
N ASN A 38 -9.02 -7.17 -4.18
CA ASN A 38 -10.04 -7.17 -5.22
C ASN A 38 -9.44 -6.98 -6.62
N ILE A 39 -8.45 -6.10 -6.77
CA ILE A 39 -7.71 -5.86 -8.01
C ILE A 39 -7.07 -7.16 -8.48
N GLU A 40 -6.31 -7.83 -7.62
CA GLU A 40 -5.71 -9.13 -7.95
C GLU A 40 -6.76 -10.16 -8.37
N LYS A 41 -7.88 -10.22 -7.64
CA LYS A 41 -8.99 -11.14 -7.94
C LYS A 41 -9.59 -10.85 -9.32
N TYR A 42 -9.92 -9.59 -9.62
CA TYR A 42 -10.56 -9.22 -10.87
C TYR A 42 -9.60 -9.37 -12.05
N GLN A 43 -8.32 -9.04 -11.87
CA GLN A 43 -7.29 -9.25 -12.88
C GLN A 43 -7.12 -10.75 -13.16
N ARG A 44 -6.95 -11.60 -12.14
CA ARG A 44 -6.82 -13.07 -12.30
C ARG A 44 -8.02 -13.69 -13.02
N CYS A 45 -9.22 -13.17 -12.78
CA CYS A 45 -10.45 -13.59 -13.46
C CYS A 45 -10.72 -12.88 -14.80
N ARG A 46 -9.84 -11.98 -15.26
CA ARG A 46 -10.00 -11.17 -16.49
C ARG A 46 -11.32 -10.37 -16.52
N LEU A 47 -11.77 -9.91 -15.36
CA LEU A 47 -12.98 -9.08 -15.22
C LEU A 47 -12.61 -7.61 -15.37
N TRP A 48 -12.32 -7.19 -16.60
CA TRP A 48 -11.72 -5.87 -16.88
C TRP A 48 -12.59 -4.69 -16.46
N ASP A 49 -13.91 -4.76 -16.64
CA ASP A 49 -14.82 -3.69 -16.20
C ASP A 49 -14.78 -3.51 -14.68
N LYS A 50 -14.80 -4.62 -13.93
CA LYS A 50 -14.70 -4.58 -12.46
C LYS A 50 -13.32 -4.17 -11.99
N LEU A 51 -12.28 -4.57 -12.71
CA LEU A 51 -10.91 -4.16 -12.43
C LEU A 51 -10.77 -2.64 -12.57
N HIS A 52 -11.30 -2.08 -13.65
CA HIS A 52 -11.35 -0.64 -13.89
C HIS A 52 -12.11 0.11 -12.78
N GLU A 53 -13.31 -0.34 -12.42
CA GLU A 53 -14.06 0.25 -11.30
C GLU A 53 -13.27 0.19 -9.99
N GLU A 54 -12.59 -0.93 -9.73
CA GLU A 54 -11.80 -1.11 -8.51
C GLU A 54 -10.57 -0.21 -8.49
N HIS A 55 -9.90 0.02 -9.63
CA HIS A 55 -8.82 1.00 -9.75
C HIS A 55 -9.30 2.41 -9.39
N ILE A 56 -10.46 2.82 -9.91
CA ILE A 56 -11.04 4.14 -9.59
C ILE A 56 -11.34 4.24 -8.09
N ASN A 57 -11.91 3.19 -7.50
CA ASN A 57 -12.24 3.17 -6.06
C ASN A 57 -10.98 3.21 -5.19
N ALA A 58 -9.93 2.47 -5.59
CA ALA A 58 -8.62 2.53 -4.96
C ALA A 58 -8.04 3.94 -5.06
N GLY A 59 -8.10 4.58 -6.24
CA GLY A 59 -7.60 5.94 -6.46
C GLY A 59 -8.25 6.96 -5.52
N ARG A 60 -9.57 6.88 -5.33
CA ARG A 60 -10.28 7.72 -4.33
C ARG A 60 -9.77 7.51 -2.91
N THR A 61 -9.45 6.26 -2.55
CA THR A 61 -8.87 5.93 -1.24
C THR A 61 -7.46 6.51 -1.10
N VAL A 62 -6.64 6.41 -2.14
CA VAL A 62 -5.30 7.01 -2.18
C VAL A 62 -5.37 8.52 -2.03
N GLN A 63 -6.28 9.19 -2.74
CA GLN A 63 -6.49 10.63 -2.62
C GLN A 63 -6.93 11.04 -1.21
N GLN A 64 -7.83 10.27 -0.59
CA GLN A 64 -8.24 10.53 0.79
C GLN A 64 -7.09 10.38 1.78
N LEU A 65 -6.27 9.33 1.62
CA LEU A 65 -5.08 9.10 2.43
C LEU A 65 -4.07 10.23 2.26
N ARG A 66 -3.82 10.68 1.02
CA ARG A 66 -2.94 11.84 0.74
C ARG A 66 -3.43 13.11 1.43
N ALA A 67 -4.73 13.39 1.37
CA ALA A 67 -5.31 14.55 2.05
C ALA A 67 -5.11 14.46 3.57
N ASN A 68 -5.38 13.29 4.17
CA ASN A 68 -5.20 13.05 5.59
C ASN A 68 -3.72 13.20 6.03
N ILE A 69 -2.77 12.72 5.24
CA ILE A 69 -1.33 12.86 5.53
C ILE A 69 -0.89 14.32 5.43
N ARG A 70 -1.33 15.07 4.40
CA ARG A 70 -1.03 16.51 4.27
C ARG A 70 -1.60 17.33 5.43
N GLU A 71 -2.83 17.03 5.87
CA GLU A 71 -3.42 17.69 7.03
C GLU A 71 -2.64 17.38 8.31
N MET A 72 -2.25 16.12 8.51
CA MET A 72 -1.41 15.71 9.63
C MET A 72 -0.04 16.41 9.58
N GLU A 73 0.61 16.47 8.43
CA GLU A 73 1.88 17.18 8.22
C GLU A 73 1.77 18.67 8.57
N ASN A 74 0.71 19.34 8.13
CA ASN A 74 0.45 20.76 8.46
C ASN A 74 0.31 20.98 9.98
N LEU A 75 -0.31 20.04 10.71
CA LEU A 75 -0.36 20.11 12.18
C LEU A 75 1.03 19.89 12.79
N CYS A 76 1.80 18.94 12.27
CA CYS A 76 3.14 18.63 12.75
C CYS A 76 4.12 19.79 12.58
N ALA A 77 4.02 20.53 11.47
CA ALA A 77 4.87 21.69 11.20
C ALA A 77 4.73 22.82 12.25
N ARG A 78 3.61 22.86 12.98
CA ARG A 78 3.29 23.87 14.00
C ARG A 78 3.78 23.47 15.40
N VAL A 79 4.36 22.28 15.56
CA VAL A 79 4.89 21.79 16.83
C VAL A 79 6.24 22.45 17.14
N ARG A 80 6.44 22.81 18.40
CA ARG A 80 7.68 23.35 18.94
C ARG A 80 8.86 22.38 18.78
N LYS A 81 10.07 22.93 18.63
CA LYS A 81 11.29 22.13 18.40
C LYS A 81 11.56 21.14 19.54
N GLU A 82 11.23 21.51 20.78
CA GLU A 82 11.44 20.70 21.97
C GLU A 82 10.59 19.42 21.97
N ASP A 83 9.42 19.46 21.32
CA ASP A 83 8.49 18.33 21.28
C ASP A 83 8.67 17.44 20.02
N ILE A 84 9.58 17.79 19.11
CA ILE A 84 9.74 17.10 17.81
C ILE A 84 10.07 15.62 18.00
N LEU A 85 10.96 15.27 18.92
CA LEU A 85 11.34 13.86 19.14
C LEU A 85 10.16 13.03 19.67
N ILE A 86 9.27 13.64 20.45
CA ILE A 86 8.05 12.98 20.96
C ILE A 86 7.08 12.79 19.79
N LEU A 87 6.90 13.83 18.97
CA LEU A 87 6.08 13.81 17.78
C LEU A 87 6.53 12.73 16.78
N GLN A 88 7.83 12.62 16.50
CA GLN A 88 8.40 11.58 15.64
C GLN A 88 8.00 10.19 16.10
N ARG A 89 8.24 9.89 17.38
CA ARG A 89 7.91 8.58 17.96
C ARG A 89 6.43 8.23 17.82
N MET A 90 5.54 9.23 17.83
CA MET A 90 4.10 9.00 17.63
C MET A 90 3.75 8.70 16.17
N ILE A 91 4.44 9.32 15.22
CA ILE A 91 4.08 9.29 13.79
C ILE A 91 4.81 8.19 13.03
N ASP A 92 6.04 7.87 13.41
CA ASP A 92 6.86 6.89 12.71
C ASP A 92 6.13 5.55 12.49
N PRO A 93 5.43 4.95 13.48
CA PRO A 93 4.73 3.69 13.26
C PRO A 93 3.71 3.74 12.11
N VAL A 94 2.89 4.79 12.05
CA VAL A 94 1.85 4.92 11.02
C VAL A 94 2.43 5.29 9.65
N LYS A 95 3.56 5.99 9.64
CA LYS A 95 4.28 6.37 8.43
C LYS A 95 5.00 5.17 7.80
N GLU A 96 5.64 4.34 8.62
CA GLU A 96 6.25 3.08 8.17
C GLU A 96 5.17 2.11 7.66
N GLU A 97 4.03 2.02 8.35
CA GLU A 97 2.88 1.22 7.89
C GLU A 97 2.36 1.69 6.53
N ALA A 98 2.17 3.01 6.35
CA ALA A 98 1.76 3.56 5.07
C ALA A 98 2.79 3.28 3.96
N SER A 99 4.08 3.49 4.25
CA SER A 99 5.18 3.22 3.30
C SER A 99 5.19 1.76 2.85
N LEU A 100 5.02 0.84 3.80
CA LEU A 100 4.95 -0.59 3.53
C LEU A 100 3.75 -0.92 2.65
N ALA A 101 2.56 -0.46 3.02
CA ALA A 101 1.32 -0.72 2.28
C ALA A 101 1.40 -0.21 0.83
N ILE A 102 1.93 1.00 0.61
CA ILE A 102 2.09 1.57 -0.75
C ILE A 102 3.08 0.74 -1.56
N LYS A 103 4.20 0.34 -0.95
CA LYS A 103 5.20 -0.50 -1.61
C LYS A 103 4.61 -1.86 -1.98
N GLU A 104 3.92 -2.53 -1.07
CA GLU A 104 3.25 -3.80 -1.33
C GLU A 104 2.20 -3.66 -2.46
N PHE A 105 1.47 -2.55 -2.51
CA PHE A 105 0.50 -2.28 -3.57
C PHE A 105 1.16 -2.14 -4.93
N LEU A 106 2.22 -1.33 -5.05
CA LEU A 106 2.97 -1.11 -6.29
C LEU A 106 3.71 -2.38 -6.76
N GLN A 107 4.08 -3.27 -5.84
CA GLN A 107 4.72 -4.55 -6.16
C GLN A 107 3.80 -5.53 -6.90
N LEU A 108 2.48 -5.41 -6.76
CA LEU A 108 1.56 -6.32 -7.48
C LEU A 108 1.63 -6.18 -8.99
N HIS A 109 1.90 -4.98 -9.48
CA HIS A 109 2.01 -4.69 -10.91
C HIS A 109 3.45 -4.78 -11.44
N SER A 110 4.47 -4.54 -10.60
CA SER A 110 5.88 -4.63 -11.02
C SER A 110 6.54 -6.01 -10.78
N GLU A 111 6.05 -6.82 -9.84
CA GLU A 111 6.85 -7.90 -9.25
C GLU A 111 6.15 -9.26 -9.07
N SER A 112 4.90 -9.44 -9.52
CA SER A 112 4.22 -10.75 -9.53
C SER A 112 4.95 -11.84 -10.34
N ALA A 113 5.95 -11.49 -11.18
CA ALA A 113 6.78 -12.42 -11.93
C ALA A 113 8.15 -12.75 -11.27
N GLU A 114 8.68 -11.92 -10.37
CA GLU A 114 10.07 -12.03 -9.86
C GLU A 114 10.16 -12.28 -8.35
N VAL A 115 9.22 -11.79 -7.53
CA VAL A 115 9.20 -12.02 -6.07
C VAL A 115 8.95 -13.50 -5.75
N LEU A 116 8.10 -14.16 -6.52
CA LEU A 116 7.85 -15.59 -6.36
C LEU A 116 9.07 -16.46 -6.72
N LYS A 117 9.82 -16.09 -7.77
CA LYS A 117 11.03 -16.82 -8.20
C LYS A 117 12.17 -16.70 -7.16
N ARG A 118 12.19 -15.63 -6.36
CA ARG A 118 13.16 -15.47 -5.26
C ARG A 118 12.74 -16.27 -4.03
N GLN A 119 11.47 -16.27 -3.67
CA GLN A 119 10.95 -17.03 -2.53
C GLN A 119 11.08 -18.56 -2.71
N PHE A 120 10.83 -19.08 -3.92
CA PHE A 120 10.99 -20.52 -4.20
C PHE A 120 12.46 -21.01 -4.23
N ARG A 121 13.39 -20.22 -4.77
CA ARG A 121 14.82 -20.59 -4.75
C ARG A 121 15.42 -20.65 -3.36
N GLN A 122 14.88 -19.88 -2.41
CA GLN A 122 15.37 -19.83 -1.04
C GLN A 122 14.77 -20.96 -0.17
N GLN A 123 13.62 -21.51 -0.57
CA GLN A 123 12.94 -22.59 0.13
C GLN A 123 13.42 -24.00 -0.32
N GLU A 124 13.79 -24.17 -1.59
CA GLU A 124 14.32 -25.45 -2.13
C GLU A 124 15.72 -25.82 -1.60
N ALA A 125 16.51 -24.84 -1.15
CA ALA A 125 17.83 -25.11 -0.58
C ALA A 125 17.79 -25.66 0.87
N GLY A 126 16.61 -25.62 1.51
CA GLY A 126 16.47 -25.86 2.96
C GLY A 126 15.83 -27.19 3.37
N LEU A 127 15.17 -27.95 2.48
CA LEU A 127 14.41 -29.13 2.91
C LEU A 127 14.53 -30.34 1.95
N THR A 128 15.68 -31.00 2.10
CA THR A 128 15.94 -32.45 2.01
C THR A 128 14.82 -33.43 1.61
N ARG A 129 15.18 -34.35 0.69
CA ARG A 129 15.13 -35.82 0.86
C ARG A 129 13.75 -36.53 0.77
N SER A 130 13.68 -37.41 -0.23
CA SER A 130 12.98 -38.73 -0.28
C SER A 130 11.51 -38.87 -0.74
N THR A 131 11.37 -39.51 -1.92
CA THR A 131 10.57 -40.73 -2.24
C THR A 131 9.07 -40.79 -1.91
N THR A 132 8.17 -40.84 -2.91
CA THR A 132 7.57 -42.06 -3.53
C THR A 132 6.36 -41.74 -4.44
N VAL A 133 6.07 -42.70 -5.31
CA VAL A 133 5.16 -42.79 -6.48
C VAL A 133 3.65 -42.61 -6.18
N GLY A 134 2.87 -42.14 -7.17
CA GLY A 134 1.42 -42.38 -7.22
C GLY A 134 0.65 -41.57 -8.27
N THR A 135 0.52 -42.11 -9.48
CA THR A 135 -0.38 -41.71 -10.56
C THR A 135 -1.84 -41.94 -10.18
N GLU A 136 -2.78 -40.98 -10.34
CA GLU A 136 -4.06 -41.20 -11.05
C GLU A 136 -5.01 -39.98 -11.18
N THR A 137 -5.57 -39.89 -12.38
CA THR A 137 -6.61 -39.03 -12.98
C THR A 137 -7.90 -38.92 -12.18
N PHE A 138 -8.54 -37.73 -12.08
CA PHE A 138 -10.01 -37.56 -12.16
C PHE A 138 -10.44 -36.14 -12.58
N SER A 139 -11.65 -36.11 -13.15
CA SER A 139 -12.35 -35.15 -14.00
C SER A 139 -13.06 -33.96 -13.31
N ASN A 140 -13.36 -32.94 -14.13
CA ASN A 140 -14.31 -31.82 -13.98
C ASN A 140 -15.20 -31.77 -12.72
N SER A 141 -15.14 -30.64 -12.01
CA SER A 141 -16.28 -30.07 -11.27
C SER A 141 -16.21 -28.54 -11.33
N GLU A 142 -17.30 -27.92 -11.79
CA GLU A 142 -17.55 -26.49 -11.63
C GLU A 142 -17.73 -26.17 -10.14
N GLY A 143 -17.06 -25.13 -9.66
CA GLY A 143 -17.06 -24.74 -8.25
C GLY A 143 -15.77 -24.01 -7.94
N GLY A 144 -15.85 -22.68 -7.85
CA GLY A 144 -14.70 -21.79 -7.74
C GLY A 144 -13.92 -21.95 -6.43
N GLU A 145 -13.01 -22.90 -6.40
CA GLU A 145 -11.86 -22.88 -5.52
C GLU A 145 -10.65 -22.50 -6.38
N ILE A 146 -10.13 -21.30 -6.16
CA ILE A 146 -8.87 -20.87 -6.75
C ILE A 146 -7.82 -21.83 -6.16
N SER A 147 -7.42 -22.82 -6.95
CA SER A 147 -6.38 -23.77 -6.57
C SER A 147 -5.16 -22.98 -6.08
N LEU A 148 -4.54 -23.37 -4.96
CA LEU A 148 -3.40 -22.64 -4.36
C LEU A 148 -2.27 -22.39 -5.39
N SER A 149 -2.16 -23.26 -6.40
CA SER A 149 -1.27 -23.10 -7.55
C SER A 149 -1.54 -21.88 -8.44
N GLN A 150 -2.79 -21.39 -8.54
CA GLN A 150 -3.17 -20.20 -9.31
C GLN A 150 -2.90 -18.88 -8.56
N ILE A 151 -2.80 -18.92 -7.23
CA ILE A 151 -2.46 -17.73 -6.41
C ILE A 151 -1.03 -17.28 -6.73
N PHE A 152 -0.15 -18.24 -7.00
CA PHE A 152 1.25 -18.01 -7.35
C PHE A 152 1.50 -17.89 -8.87
N ALA A 153 0.48 -17.87 -9.72
CA ALA A 153 0.71 -17.58 -11.13
C ALA A 153 0.86 -16.06 -11.34
N PRO A 154 1.74 -15.59 -12.25
CA PRO A 154 1.78 -14.18 -12.63
C PRO A 154 0.39 -13.70 -13.05
N LEU A 155 0.01 -12.50 -12.62
CA LEU A 155 -1.27 -11.92 -13.01
C LEU A 155 -1.34 -11.75 -14.53
N PRO A 156 -2.50 -12.01 -15.16
CA PRO A 156 -2.65 -11.80 -16.60
C PRO A 156 -2.47 -10.32 -16.93
N GLU A 157 -1.79 -10.06 -18.04
CA GLU A 157 -1.58 -8.70 -18.54
C GLU A 157 -2.92 -8.04 -18.89
N ILE A 158 -3.04 -6.76 -18.53
CA ILE A 158 -4.22 -5.95 -18.84
C ILE A 158 -4.08 -5.52 -20.31
N PRO A 159 -5.02 -5.88 -21.20
CA PRO A 159 -4.96 -5.46 -22.59
C PRO A 159 -5.03 -3.92 -22.70
N GLN A 160 -4.18 -3.34 -23.55
CA GLN A 160 -4.00 -1.88 -23.67
C GLN A 160 -5.25 -1.15 -24.23
N ASP A 161 -6.14 -1.87 -24.89
CA ASP A 161 -7.43 -1.38 -25.37
C ASP A 161 -8.52 -1.31 -24.29
N GLN A 162 -8.24 -1.80 -23.08
CA GLN A 162 -9.18 -1.78 -21.96
C GLN A 162 -9.03 -0.52 -21.11
N ASN A 163 -10.16 0.05 -20.66
CA ASN A 163 -10.17 1.16 -19.69
C ASN A 163 -9.40 0.84 -18.39
N ALA A 164 -9.28 -0.45 -18.06
CA ALA A 164 -8.49 -0.92 -16.93
C ALA A 164 -7.01 -0.54 -17.03
N ALA A 165 -6.43 -0.46 -18.24
CA ALA A 165 -5.04 -0.05 -18.45
C ALA A 165 -4.85 1.44 -18.11
N GLU A 166 -5.67 2.33 -18.68
CA GLU A 166 -5.63 3.77 -18.39
C GLU A 166 -5.86 4.05 -16.90
N SER A 167 -6.87 3.41 -16.29
CA SER A 167 -7.13 3.60 -14.85
C SER A 167 -6.02 3.06 -13.95
N TRP A 168 -5.24 2.06 -14.41
CA TRP A 168 -4.08 1.60 -13.67
C TRP A 168 -2.98 2.66 -13.69
N GLU A 169 -2.67 3.26 -14.85
CA GLU A 169 -1.64 4.30 -14.96
C GLU A 169 -1.95 5.49 -14.03
N VAL A 170 -3.21 5.92 -13.98
CA VAL A 170 -3.65 6.99 -13.07
C VAL A 170 -3.50 6.58 -11.60
N LEU A 171 -3.89 5.36 -11.25
CA LEU A 171 -3.76 4.85 -9.88
C LEU A 171 -2.29 4.70 -9.47
N GLU A 172 -1.44 4.25 -10.38
CA GLU A 172 0.00 4.09 -10.17
C GLU A 172 0.67 5.45 -9.92
N GLU A 173 0.34 6.47 -10.71
CA GLU A 173 0.80 7.84 -10.50
C GLU A 173 0.37 8.34 -9.11
N ASP A 174 -0.90 8.18 -8.75
CA ASP A 174 -1.43 8.58 -7.43
C ASP A 174 -0.71 7.89 -6.27
N LEU A 175 -0.37 6.60 -6.41
CA LEU A 175 0.39 5.82 -5.43
C LEU A 175 1.84 6.26 -5.32
N ILE A 176 2.49 6.58 -6.44
CA ILE A 176 3.85 7.12 -6.47
C ILE A 176 3.87 8.49 -5.77
N GLU A 177 2.92 9.37 -6.08
CA GLU A 177 2.82 10.68 -5.43
C GLU A 177 2.55 10.56 -3.91
N LEU A 178 1.75 9.57 -3.49
CA LEU A 178 1.55 9.25 -2.07
C LEU A 178 2.86 8.74 -1.43
N SER A 179 3.60 7.86 -2.11
CA SER A 179 4.90 7.35 -1.64
C SER A 179 5.91 8.48 -1.43
N THR A 180 6.00 9.40 -2.40
CA THR A 180 6.85 10.60 -2.30
C THR A 180 6.43 11.46 -1.11
N LEU A 181 5.13 11.71 -0.92
CA LEU A 181 4.62 12.49 0.21
C LEU A 181 5.02 11.88 1.57
N VAL A 182 4.83 10.57 1.75
CA VAL A 182 5.19 9.87 3.00
C VAL A 182 6.70 9.93 3.26
N THR A 183 7.50 9.83 2.19
CA THR A 183 8.96 9.92 2.27
C THR A 183 9.41 11.35 2.61
N GLU A 184 8.86 12.37 1.97
CA GLU A 184 9.17 13.79 2.24
C GLU A 184 8.77 14.21 3.64
N PHE A 185 7.62 13.72 4.12
CA PHE A 185 7.19 13.94 5.50
C PHE A 185 8.22 13.42 6.50
N SER A 186 8.92 12.32 6.18
CA SER A 186 10.04 11.82 7.00
C SER A 186 11.20 12.81 7.09
N LEU A 187 11.49 13.56 6.03
CA LEU A 187 12.62 14.48 5.98
C LEU A 187 12.34 15.77 6.76
N LEU A 188 11.12 16.30 6.69
CA LEU A 188 10.74 17.55 7.36
C LEU A 188 10.86 17.49 8.88
N VAL A 189 10.57 16.33 9.48
CA VAL A 189 10.71 16.15 10.92
C VAL A 189 12.19 15.96 11.32
N ASN A 190 13.02 15.45 10.41
CA ASN A 190 14.46 15.22 10.63
C ASN A 190 15.34 16.46 10.40
N VAL A 191 14.96 17.40 9.52
CA VAL A 191 15.78 18.60 9.25
C VAL A 191 15.68 19.65 10.37
N SER A 192 14.63 19.59 11.21
CA SER A 192 14.46 20.54 12.32
C SER A 192 15.39 20.28 13.52
N THR A 193 16.22 19.23 13.48
CA THR A 193 17.21 18.88 14.52
C THR A 193 18.64 19.32 14.22
N ALA A 194 18.89 20.01 13.09
CA ALA A 194 20.20 20.60 12.76
C ALA A 194 20.29 22.09 13.17
#